data_AF-A0A814SK26-F1
#
_entry.id   AF-A0A814SK26-F1
#
_cell.length_a   1.000
_cell.length_b   1.000
_cell.length_c   1.000
_cell.angle_alpha   90.00
_cell.angle_beta   90.00
_cell.angle_gamma   90.00
#
_symmetry.space_group_name_H-M   'P 1'
#
loop_
_entity.id
_entity.type
_entity.pdbx_description
1 polymer ?
#
loop_
_entity_poly.entity_id
_entity_poly.type
_entity_poly.pdbx_seq_one_letter_code
_entity_poly.pdbx_strand_id
1 'polypeptide(L)'
;MPPFENKSLSVRRLDLRGHNSSGHYQYFNRQQCTTLIRSPLGIQCEVLTIGVDNRTHILDLVHKMVNLRALNVRCRADKTDANELIKWLRLHVRSTYTMTKDTRSPSDIRLWIR
;
A
#
# COMPACT_ATOMS: atom_id res chain seq x y z
N MET A 1 -18.77 -6.16 8.76
CA MET A 1 -18.05 -5.56 7.61
C MET A 1 -18.69 -6.10 6.35
N PRO A 2 -19.14 -5.26 5.40
CA PRO A 2 -19.74 -5.79 4.20
C PRO A 2 -18.68 -6.48 3.32
N PRO A 3 -19.02 -7.58 2.65
CA PRO A 3 -18.12 -8.25 1.71
C PRO A 3 -17.82 -7.32 0.53
N PHE A 4 -16.61 -7.41 -0.02
CA PHE A 4 -16.22 -6.70 -1.23
C PHE A 4 -16.98 -7.31 -2.43
N GLU A 5 -18.22 -6.89 -2.65
CA GLU A 5 -19.05 -7.39 -3.74
C GLU A 5 -18.57 -6.85 -5.08
N ASN A 6 -18.37 -7.80 -5.98
CA ASN A 6 -17.66 -7.67 -7.24
C ASN A 6 -18.63 -7.27 -8.35
N LYS A 7 -18.46 -6.06 -8.88
CA LYS A 7 -19.05 -5.62 -10.15
C LYS A 7 -18.06 -4.74 -10.91
N SER A 8 -17.03 -5.33 -11.52
CA SER A 8 -16.52 -4.95 -12.86
C SER A 8 -15.22 -5.71 -13.21
N LEU A 9 -14.99 -5.87 -14.50
CA LEU A 9 -13.86 -6.49 -15.19
C LEU A 9 -12.48 -6.15 -14.57
N SER A 10 -11.65 -7.17 -14.32
CA SER A 10 -10.20 -7.08 -14.07
C SER A 10 -9.77 -5.87 -13.23
N VAL A 11 -10.07 -5.86 -11.93
CA VAL A 11 -9.62 -4.80 -11.02
C VAL A 11 -8.12 -4.98 -10.75
N ARG A 12 -7.28 -4.61 -11.73
CA ARG A 12 -5.82 -4.55 -11.61
C ARG A 12 -5.38 -3.41 -10.69
N ARG A 13 -6.26 -2.48 -10.38
CA ARG A 13 -5.98 -1.31 -9.56
C ARG A 13 -6.93 -1.25 -8.38
N LEU A 14 -6.39 -1.25 -7.17
CA LEU A 14 -7.16 -1.16 -5.94
C LEU A 14 -6.76 0.11 -5.21
N ASP A 15 -7.73 0.99 -4.98
CA ASP A 15 -7.57 2.17 -4.14
C ASP A 15 -8.34 1.99 -2.84
N LEU A 16 -7.58 1.84 -1.75
CA LEU A 16 -8.08 1.65 -0.38
C LEU A 16 -7.83 2.90 0.48
N ARG A 17 -7.45 4.03 -0.13
CA ARG A 17 -7.38 5.30 0.58
C ARG A 17 -8.80 5.83 0.77
N GLY A 18 -9.37 5.47 1.91
CA GLY A 18 -10.61 6.05 2.42
C GLY A 18 -10.37 7.02 3.56
N HIS A 19 -11.41 7.78 3.87
CA HIS A 19 -11.59 8.38 5.17
C HIS A 19 -12.47 7.45 6.01
N ASN A 20 -12.13 7.28 7.28
CA ASN A 20 -13.03 6.65 8.23
C ASN A 20 -14.20 7.60 8.56
N SER A 21 -15.19 7.13 9.32
CA SER A 21 -16.38 7.91 9.69
C SER A 21 -16.07 9.23 10.42
N SER A 22 -14.88 9.36 10.99
CA SER A 22 -14.37 10.57 11.65
C SER A 22 -13.59 11.51 10.72
N GLY A 23 -13.57 11.25 9.41
CA GLY A 23 -12.82 12.07 8.43
C GLY A 23 -11.31 11.86 8.45
N HIS A 24 -10.79 10.94 9.26
CA HIS A 24 -9.37 10.62 9.30
C HIS A 24 -9.00 9.59 8.24
N TYR A 25 -7.78 9.68 7.69
CA TYR A 25 -7.25 8.67 6.78
C TYR A 25 -7.34 7.27 7.39
N GLN A 26 -7.83 6.33 6.58
CA GLN A 26 -7.88 4.93 6.94
C GLN A 26 -6.47 4.31 6.86
N TYR A 27 -6.07 3.64 7.94
CA TYR A 27 -4.82 2.89 8.00
C TYR A 27 -5.12 1.42 8.27
N PHE A 28 -4.57 0.56 7.42
CA PHE A 28 -4.71 -0.87 7.51
C PHE A 28 -3.71 -1.43 8.50
N ASN A 29 -4.22 -2.22 9.45
CA ASN A 29 -3.41 -2.96 10.40
C ASN A 29 -2.95 -4.31 9.82
N ARG A 30 -2.16 -5.06 10.59
CA ARG A 30 -1.61 -6.35 10.18
C ARG A 30 -2.67 -7.34 9.66
N GLN A 31 -3.78 -7.47 10.37
CA GLN A 31 -4.83 -8.42 10.04
C GLN A 31 -5.53 -8.03 8.73
N GLN A 32 -5.80 -6.73 8.55
CA GLN A 32 -6.41 -6.22 7.32
C GLN A 32 -5.47 -6.36 6.12
N CYS A 33 -4.18 -6.05 6.28
CA CYS A 33 -3.16 -6.28 5.25
C CYS A 33 -3.05 -7.77 4.89
N THR A 34 -3.03 -8.66 5.89
CA THR A 34 -2.97 -10.12 5.68
C THR A 34 -4.22 -10.62 4.93
N THR A 35 -5.38 -10.10 5.28
CA THR A 35 -6.64 -10.43 4.61
C THR A 35 -6.62 -9.96 3.16
N LEU A 36 -6.15 -8.74 2.91
CA LEU A 36 -6.00 -8.20 1.56
C LEU A 36 -5.08 -9.08 0.71
N ILE A 37 -3.88 -9.40 1.21
CA ILE A 37 -2.88 -10.23 0.51
C ILE A 37 -3.48 -11.57 0.05
N ARG A 38 -4.33 -12.18 0.88
CA ARG A 38 -4.95 -13.49 0.59
C ARG A 38 -6.25 -13.39 -0.19
N SER A 39 -6.80 -12.19 -0.35
CA SER A 39 -8.08 -12.01 -1.05
C SER A 39 -7.91 -12.15 -2.56
N PRO A 40 -8.95 -12.56 -3.30
CA PRO A 40 -8.93 -12.59 -4.76
C PRO A 40 -8.53 -11.23 -5.37
N LEU A 41 -9.00 -10.13 -4.78
CA LEU A 41 -8.64 -8.77 -5.18
C LEU A 41 -7.15 -8.50 -5.02
N GLY A 42 -6.58 -8.87 -3.86
CA GLY A 42 -5.15 -8.69 -3.62
C GLY A 42 -4.28 -9.56 -4.53
N ILE A 43 -4.70 -10.79 -4.81
CA ILE A 43 -4.01 -11.70 -5.73
C ILE A 43 -3.96 -11.11 -7.15
N GLN A 44 -5.03 -10.48 -7.62
CA GLN A 44 -5.11 -9.91 -8.97
C GLN A 44 -4.61 -8.45 -9.06
N CYS A 45 -4.27 -7.83 -7.93
CA CYS A 45 -3.91 -6.43 -7.86
C CYS A 45 -2.50 -6.18 -8.41
N GLU A 46 -2.41 -5.34 -9.44
CA GLU A 46 -1.15 -4.83 -9.99
C GLU A 46 -0.77 -3.46 -9.42
N VAL A 47 -1.76 -2.62 -9.09
CA VAL A 47 -1.53 -1.27 -8.55
C VAL A 47 -2.34 -1.10 -7.28
N LEU A 48 -1.66 -0.99 -6.14
CA LEU A 48 -2.30 -0.80 -4.84
C LEU A 48 -2.06 0.63 -4.33
N THR A 49 -3.13 1.30 -3.92
CA THR A 49 -3.06 2.56 -3.19
C THR A 49 -3.65 2.35 -1.80
N ILE A 50 -2.84 2.52 -0.73
CA ILE A 50 -3.23 2.10 0.63
C ILE A 50 -2.56 2.96 1.72
N GLY A 51 -3.23 3.13 2.86
CA GLY A 51 -2.62 3.60 4.09
C GLY A 51 -2.34 2.42 5.02
N VAL A 52 -1.14 2.34 5.62
CA VAL A 52 -0.79 1.30 6.60
C VAL A 52 -0.31 1.92 7.92
N ASP A 53 -0.53 1.25 9.04
CA ASP A 53 -0.11 1.74 10.35
C ASP A 53 1.40 1.56 10.63
N ASN A 54 2.03 0.54 10.04
CA ASN A 54 3.42 0.14 10.28
C ASN A 54 4.18 -0.11 8.96
N ARG A 55 5.48 0.25 8.96
CA ARG A 55 6.42 0.04 7.84
C ARG A 55 6.56 -1.44 7.44
N THR A 56 6.51 -2.37 8.39
CA THR A 56 6.65 -3.81 8.10
C THR A 56 5.52 -4.35 7.23
N HIS A 57 4.32 -3.78 7.33
CA HIS A 57 3.19 -4.15 6.49
C HIS A 57 3.42 -3.80 5.02
N ILE A 58 4.22 -2.77 4.74
CA ILE A 58 4.62 -2.41 3.38
C ILE A 58 5.45 -3.55 2.77
N LEU A 59 6.40 -4.10 3.53
CA LEU A 59 7.22 -5.23 3.08
C LEU A 59 6.36 -6.48 2.86
N ASP A 60 5.42 -6.76 3.76
CA ASP A 60 4.50 -7.88 3.59
C ASP A 60 3.70 -7.76 2.29
N LEU A 61 3.18 -6.56 1.97
CA LEU A 61 2.44 -6.31 0.73
C LEU A 61 3.35 -6.52 -0.49
N VAL A 62 4.53 -5.89 -0.51
CA VAL A 62 5.49 -5.95 -1.63
C VAL A 62 5.97 -7.39 -1.87
N HIS A 63 6.23 -8.17 -0.82
CA HIS A 63 6.77 -9.52 -0.96
C HIS A 63 5.72 -10.59 -1.25
N LYS A 64 4.47 -10.40 -0.81
CA LYS A 64 3.44 -11.44 -0.90
C LYS A 64 2.41 -11.21 -2.00
N MET A 65 2.25 -9.98 -2.48
CA MET A 65 1.36 -9.69 -3.61
C MET A 65 2.12 -9.86 -4.92
N VAL A 66 2.14 -11.10 -5.43
CA VAL A 66 2.99 -11.53 -6.56
C VAL A 66 2.77 -10.75 -7.86
N ASN A 67 1.58 -10.20 -8.07
CA ASN A 67 1.24 -9.44 -9.27
C ASN A 67 1.44 -7.93 -9.10
N LEU A 68 1.85 -7.47 -7.92
CA LEU A 68 1.98 -6.05 -7.60
C LEU A 68 3.14 -5.44 -8.40
N ARG A 69 2.82 -4.42 -9.21
CA ARG A 69 3.74 -3.64 -10.04
C ARG A 69 3.93 -2.21 -9.52
N ALA A 70 2.95 -1.69 -8.79
CA ALA A 70 3.04 -0.39 -8.18
C ALA A 70 2.32 -0.34 -6.83
N LEU A 71 2.95 0.31 -5.85
CA LEU A 71 2.40 0.53 -4.53
C LEU A 71 2.49 2.01 -4.18
N ASN A 72 1.34 2.66 -4.03
CA ASN A 72 1.24 4.02 -3.51
C ASN A 72 0.82 3.97 -2.04
N VAL A 73 1.76 4.18 -1.13
CA VAL A 73 1.57 3.92 0.30
C VAL A 73 1.79 5.15 1.15
N ARG A 74 0.93 5.29 2.18
CA ARG A 74 1.14 6.21 3.30
C ARG A 74 1.32 5.39 4.57
N CYS A 75 2.37 5.66 5.33
CA CYS A 75 2.60 4.98 6.62
C CYS A 75 2.25 5.92 7.77
N ARG A 76 1.45 5.44 8.74
CA ARG A 76 1.07 6.22 9.93
C ARG A 76 2.27 6.54 10.81
N ALA A 77 3.18 5.58 11.00
CA ALA A 77 4.40 5.75 11.79
C ALA A 77 5.33 6.84 11.23
N ASP A 78 5.21 7.16 9.94
CA ASP A 78 6.09 8.08 9.20
C ASP A 78 5.40 9.30 8.64
N LYS A 79 4.23 9.64 9.18
CA LYS A 79 3.41 10.75 8.67
C LYS A 79 4.17 12.06 8.55
N THR A 80 5.15 12.27 9.42
CA THR A 80 5.94 13.50 9.52
C THR A 80 7.21 13.50 8.65
N ASP A 81 7.73 12.33 8.26
CA ASP A 81 8.93 12.26 7.41
C ASP A 81 8.95 11.05 6.47
N ALA A 82 8.48 11.25 5.23
CA ALA A 82 8.58 10.25 4.18
C ALA A 82 10.03 9.93 3.77
N ASN A 83 11.03 10.78 4.07
CA ASN A 83 12.43 10.45 3.79
C ASN A 83 12.88 9.26 4.64
N GLU A 84 12.51 9.21 5.92
CA GLU A 84 12.87 8.12 6.81
C GLU A 84 12.27 6.79 6.36
N LEU A 85 11.02 6.82 5.90
CA LEU A 85 10.41 5.63 5.31
C LEU A 85 11.13 5.21 4.02
N ILE A 86 11.50 6.14 3.14
CA ILE A 86 12.26 5.81 1.92
C ILE A 86 13.63 5.22 2.26
N LYS A 87 14.37 5.81 3.21
CA LYS A 87 15.66 5.27 3.68
C LYS A 87 15.49 3.86 4.21
N TRP A 88 14.49 3.65 5.07
CA TRP A 88 14.20 2.33 5.63
C TRP A 88 13.82 1.31 4.56
N LEU A 89 12.99 1.69 3.58
CA LEU A 89 12.62 0.83 2.46
C LEU A 89 13.86 0.45 1.64
N ARG A 90 14.74 1.40 1.29
CA ARG A 90 15.98 1.13 0.55
C ARG A 90 16.88 0.08 1.19
N LEU A 91 16.81 -0.10 2.52
CA LEU A 91 17.56 -1.13 3.23
C LEU A 91 16.93 -2.53 3.16
N HIS A 92 15.62 -2.61 2.95
CA HIS A 92 14.86 -3.87 3.06
C HIS A 92 14.29 -4.37 1.73
N VAL A 93 14.17 -3.49 0.75
CA VAL A 93 13.61 -3.81 -0.57
C VAL A 93 14.72 -3.92 -1.61
N ARG A 94 14.52 -4.75 -2.64
CA ARG A 94 15.51 -4.98 -3.70
C ARG A 94 15.82 -3.69 -4.46
N SER A 95 17.05 -3.58 -4.97
CA SER A 95 17.52 -2.43 -5.78
C SER A 95 16.77 -2.25 -7.10
N THR A 96 15.99 -3.24 -7.53
CA THR A 96 15.14 -3.18 -8.73
C THR A 96 13.94 -2.27 -8.56
N TYR A 97 13.61 -1.87 -7.34
CA TYR A 97 12.45 -1.01 -7.07
C TYR A 97 12.78 0.47 -7.22
N THR A 98 11.92 1.19 -7.93
CA THR A 98 12.03 2.65 -8.04
C THR A 98 11.09 3.32 -7.05
N MET A 99 11.60 4.24 -6.23
CA MET A 99 10.82 4.94 -5.21
C MET A 99 10.77 6.42 -5.50
N THR A 100 9.56 6.98 -5.51
CA THR A 100 9.31 8.41 -5.75
C THR A 100 8.34 8.95 -4.70
N LYS A 101 8.60 10.15 -4.19
CA LYS A 101 7.63 10.88 -3.37
C LYS A 101 6.55 11.49 -4.26
N ASP A 102 5.33 11.53 -3.75
CA ASP A 102 4.28 12.32 -4.39
C ASP A 102 4.49 13.80 -4.05
N THR A 103 4.61 14.65 -5.06
CA THR A 103 4.80 16.11 -4.88
C THR A 103 3.55 16.79 -4.33
N ARG A 104 2.36 16.22 -4.54
CA ARG A 104 1.09 16.75 -4.03
C ARG A 104 0.75 16.23 -2.64
N SER A 105 1.37 15.13 -2.22
CA SER A 105 1.14 14.51 -0.92
C SER A 105 2.48 13.99 -0.38
N PRO A 106 3.29 14.83 0.28
CA PRO A 106 4.67 14.49 0.63
C PRO A 106 4.82 13.34 1.64
N SER A 107 3.71 12.92 2.27
CA SER A 107 3.63 11.71 3.12
C SER A 107 3.36 10.42 2.34
N ASP A 108 3.10 10.53 1.03
CA ASP A 108 2.87 9.40 0.13
C ASP A 108 4.13 9.04 -0.61
N ILE A 109 4.40 7.74 -0.64
CA ILE A 109 5.51 7.16 -1.36
C ILE A 109 4.95 6.20 -2.39
N ARG A 110 5.42 6.36 -3.63
CA ARG A 110 5.14 5.43 -4.72
C ARG A 110 6.35 4.54 -4.93
N LEU A 111 6.14 3.24 -4.81
CA LEU A 111 7.10 2.20 -5.15
C LEU A 111 6.68 1.57 -6.48
N TRP A 112 7.63 1.44 -7.40
CA TRP A 112 7.48 0.73 -8.66
C TRP A 112 8.25 -0.57 -8.59
N ILE A 113 7.56 -1.67 -8.83
CA ILE A 113 8.06 -3.04 -8.80
C ILE A 113 8.24 -3.49 -10.26
N ARG A 114 9.47 -3.83 -10.62
CA ARG A 114 9.86 -4.29 -11.96
C ARG A 114 9.71 -5.80 -12.08
#